data_AF-A0A6S9ZXD3-F1
#
_entry.id   AF-A0A6S9ZXD3-F1
#
_cell.length_a   1.000
_cell.length_b   1.000
_cell.length_c   1.000
_cell.angle_alpha   90.00
_cell.angle_beta   90.00
_cell.angle_gamma   90.00
#
_symmetry.space_group_name_H-M   'P 1'
#
loop_
_entity.id
_entity.type
_entity.pdbx_description
1 polymer ?
#
loop_
_entity_poly.entity_id
_entity_poly.type
_entity_poly.pdbx_seq_one_letter_code
_entity_poly.pdbx_strand_id
1 'polypeptide(L)'
;TGDKVGTAKNIACACNILPQEADVLEITTETFPVLADVKTTKLLEVQQTLEASRPMPTRLARLGARLGVRSKLPRLPHEELHKQTAALDGEFPGLLEVRHALIAFQKKLSDQMKSEVSRLTASVNQANDQVAPDGNDVPCMVIDEKGIEYCATVCGEVLTAVSNSCRAVVACRARKDQKAQMLNMIKFGVPGSCCLAIGDGANDVAMIKAGHIGVGIIGKEGMEAVNNSDFAIGQFRFLRGLLLVHGRQNYRRYATFCYFMFYQSSTMVFSLFLYSLLCEASGALLYPYFIFDFFTVFYTPLALIVFSVSDQDVSKEESAHTPHLYSASIQRVYLTSSGFARWLSEAFYLAVLLAYLPAAAYGWPEKTHMGEHEDPAWSALSFTAYNAMVIVVLSRLALEVHSWTVLEVACWTLSILALVVTNLMFSYWYPVPFPTVPDSQWGEFNNILAIMYSQPAFWLCLVLIVFLALAPALILDWLHVDPTSPLRNALKAVASTRAAQALRRRTTEMHEVNEAWLSIPSAKQSAASRPNGEANVGEGGGRSVGGASAADAELGRGSSSKPVEYRPSLRPMSEVPVESKKTSFLRGKRKNKQRGFTFSQNDQSAKHVLGLATNEPKDLKV
;
A
#
# COMPACT_ATOMS: atom_id res chain seq x y z
N THR A 1 -12.25 12.08 37.49
CA THR A 1 -13.65 12.53 37.51
C THR A 1 -14.67 11.40 37.69
N GLY A 2 -14.32 10.11 37.80
CA GLY A 2 -15.32 9.03 37.94
C GLY A 2 -16.08 8.74 36.63
N ASP A 3 -16.41 9.79 35.88
CA ASP A 3 -16.78 9.75 34.47
C ASP A 3 -15.54 9.41 33.60
N LYS A 4 -15.53 8.16 33.10
CA LYS A 4 -14.49 7.66 32.21
C LYS A 4 -14.65 8.14 30.76
N VAL A 5 -15.85 8.55 30.33
CA VAL A 5 -16.10 9.09 28.98
C VAL A 5 -15.54 10.51 28.91
N GLY A 6 -15.88 11.36 29.87
CA GLY A 6 -15.29 12.69 30.02
C GLY A 6 -13.78 12.65 30.19
N THR A 7 -13.24 11.65 30.89
CA THR A 7 -11.78 11.44 30.99
C THR A 7 -11.16 11.18 29.62
N ALA A 8 -11.75 10.31 28.81
CA ALA A 8 -11.23 10.00 27.47
C ALA A 8 -11.29 11.21 26.53
N LYS A 9 -12.38 11.99 26.57
CA LYS A 9 -12.47 13.26 25.82
C LYS A 9 -11.41 14.24 26.25
N ASN A 10 -11.21 14.44 27.56
CA ASN A 10 -10.20 15.36 28.08
C ASN A 10 -8.78 14.96 27.64
N ILE A 11 -8.47 13.66 27.66
CA ILE A 11 -7.19 13.14 27.14
C ILE A 11 -7.07 13.44 25.64
N ALA A 12 -8.11 13.15 24.85
CA ALA A 12 -8.09 13.37 23.41
C ALA A 12 -7.98 14.86 23.04
N CYS A 13 -8.63 15.76 23.78
CA CYS A 13 -8.49 17.21 23.62
C CYS A 13 -7.09 17.68 24.03
N ALA A 14 -6.55 17.19 25.16
CA ALA A 14 -5.20 17.53 25.62
C ALA A 14 -4.11 17.06 24.63
N CYS A 15 -4.34 15.93 23.96
CA CYS A 15 -3.47 15.43 22.89
C CYS A 15 -3.73 16.07 21.52
N ASN A 16 -4.64 17.05 21.42
CA ASN A 16 -5.06 17.70 20.17
C ASN A 16 -5.57 16.72 19.10
N ILE A 17 -6.15 15.59 19.53
CA ILE A 17 -6.83 14.61 18.68
C ILE A 17 -8.26 15.09 18.38
N LEU A 18 -8.94 15.60 19.42
CA LEU A 18 -10.22 16.28 19.33
C LEU A 18 -10.01 17.79 19.47
N PRO A 19 -10.26 18.59 18.41
CA PRO A 19 -10.29 20.05 18.52
C PRO A 19 -11.37 20.48 19.54
N GLN A 20 -11.14 21.58 20.26
CA GLN A 20 -12.07 22.06 21.29
C GLN A 20 -13.44 22.50 20.74
N GLU A 21 -13.49 22.93 19.48
CA GLU A 21 -14.72 23.36 18.78
C GLU A 21 -15.23 22.32 17.76
N ALA A 22 -14.84 21.04 17.88
CA ALA A 22 -15.24 20.01 16.93
C ALA A 22 -16.72 19.62 17.04
N ASP A 23 -17.34 19.27 15.90
CA ASP A 23 -18.66 18.64 15.84
C ASP A 23 -18.52 17.16 16.23
N VAL A 24 -18.79 16.84 17.49
CA VAL A 24 -18.60 15.49 18.05
C VAL A 24 -19.92 14.73 18.08
N LEU A 25 -20.01 13.63 17.32
CA LEU A 25 -21.06 12.63 17.50
C LEU A 25 -20.72 11.73 18.69
N GLU A 26 -21.61 11.66 19.67
CA GLU A 26 -21.44 10.84 20.86
C GLU A 26 -22.40 9.65 20.85
N ILE A 27 -21.85 8.45 20.78
CA ILE A 27 -22.60 7.19 20.91
C ILE A 27 -22.12 6.53 22.19
N THR A 28 -22.65 7.01 23.31
CA THR A 28 -22.30 6.58 24.66
C THR A 28 -23.55 6.24 25.45
N THR A 29 -23.44 5.42 26.49
CA THR A 29 -24.54 5.15 27.43
C THR A 29 -25.05 6.41 28.15
N GLU A 30 -24.24 7.47 28.22
CA GLU A 30 -24.64 8.77 28.77
C GLU A 30 -25.58 9.52 27.83
N THR A 31 -25.34 9.43 26.52
CA THR A 31 -26.17 10.07 25.49
C THR A 31 -27.40 9.22 25.17
N PHE A 32 -27.24 7.90 25.15
CA PHE A 32 -28.27 6.92 24.87
C PHE A 32 -28.33 5.86 25.98
N PRO A 33 -29.11 6.09 27.05
CA PRO A 33 -29.23 5.18 28.19
C PRO A 33 -29.67 3.76 27.80
N VAL A 34 -30.46 3.63 26.73
CA VAL A 34 -30.95 2.35 26.20
C VAL A 34 -29.82 1.38 25.86
N LEU A 35 -28.62 1.87 25.51
CA LEU A 35 -27.45 1.02 25.25
C LEU A 35 -26.99 0.23 26.49
N ALA A 36 -27.29 0.71 27.70
CA ALA A 36 -26.98 0.00 28.94
C ALA A 36 -27.92 -1.19 29.18
N ASP A 37 -29.17 -1.09 28.72
CA ASP A 37 -30.20 -2.11 28.91
C ASP A 37 -30.05 -3.30 27.94
N VAL A 38 -29.33 -3.11 26.84
CA VAL A 38 -29.05 -4.17 25.87
C VAL A 38 -28.06 -5.18 26.43
N LYS A 39 -28.56 -6.39 26.67
CA LYS A 39 -27.74 -7.53 27.13
C LYS A 39 -26.85 -8.05 26.00
N THR A 40 -25.59 -8.27 26.32
CA THR A 40 -24.57 -8.83 25.41
C THR A 40 -24.94 -10.20 24.85
N THR A 41 -25.65 -11.03 25.62
CA THR A 41 -26.11 -12.34 25.15
C THR A 41 -27.04 -12.24 23.94
N LYS A 42 -27.93 -11.24 23.92
CA LYS A 42 -28.85 -11.03 22.81
C LYS A 42 -28.13 -10.52 21.56
N LEU A 43 -27.18 -9.60 21.72
CA LEU A 43 -26.35 -9.15 20.60
C LEU A 43 -25.52 -10.31 20.04
N LEU A 44 -25.04 -11.22 20.88
CA LEU A 44 -24.35 -12.43 20.46
C LEU A 44 -25.28 -13.38 19.69
N GLU A 45 -26.52 -13.59 20.16
CA GLU A 45 -27.53 -14.40 19.45
C GLU A 45 -27.84 -13.82 18.07
N VAL A 46 -28.02 -12.49 17.99
CA VAL A 46 -28.21 -11.79 16.72
C VAL A 46 -26.98 -11.97 15.82
N GLN A 47 -25.77 -11.80 16.36
CA GLN A 47 -24.54 -11.99 15.61
C GLN A 47 -24.40 -13.43 15.08
N GLN A 48 -24.70 -14.44 15.90
CA GLN A 48 -24.67 -15.85 15.50
C GLN A 48 -25.69 -16.15 14.41
N THR A 49 -26.90 -15.61 14.54
CA THR A 49 -27.96 -15.77 13.54
C THR A 49 -27.58 -15.13 12.22
N LEU A 50 -27.01 -13.93 12.27
CA LEU A 50 -26.48 -13.22 11.11
C LEU A 50 -25.32 -13.98 10.45
N GLU A 51 -24.38 -14.50 11.24
CA GLU A 51 -23.26 -15.29 10.75
C GLU A 51 -23.73 -16.62 10.12
N ALA A 52 -24.71 -17.30 10.71
CA ALA A 52 -25.32 -18.50 10.16
C ALA A 52 -26.05 -18.24 8.83
N SER A 53 -26.62 -17.04 8.66
CA SER A 53 -27.29 -16.62 7.42
C SER A 53 -26.34 -16.20 6.31
N ARG A 54 -25.03 -16.07 6.57
CA ARG A 54 -24.07 -15.64 5.54
C ARG A 54 -23.96 -16.69 4.43
N PRO A 55 -24.12 -16.30 3.15
CA PRO A 55 -23.99 -17.24 2.05
C PRO A 55 -22.56 -17.78 1.97
N MET A 56 -22.43 -19.10 1.80
CA MET A 56 -21.14 -19.77 1.60
C MET A 56 -20.41 -19.15 0.40
N PRO A 57 -19.08 -18.89 0.49
CA PRO A 57 -18.33 -18.32 -0.62
C PRO A 57 -18.38 -19.26 -1.83
N THR A 58 -18.79 -18.68 -2.97
CA THR A 58 -18.85 -19.36 -4.28
C THR A 58 -17.50 -19.98 -4.65
N ARG A 59 -17.49 -21.02 -5.50
CA ARG A 59 -16.25 -21.69 -5.93
C ARG A 59 -15.22 -20.72 -6.52
N LEU A 60 -15.69 -19.69 -7.23
CA LEU A 60 -14.86 -18.60 -7.76
C LEU A 60 -14.27 -17.71 -6.65
N ALA A 61 -15.03 -17.39 -5.60
CA ALA A 61 -14.50 -16.65 -4.46
C ALA A 61 -13.46 -17.46 -3.67
N ARG A 62 -13.61 -18.80 -3.61
CA ARG A 62 -12.61 -19.70 -3.03
C ARG A 62 -11.34 -19.80 -3.88
N LEU A 63 -11.48 -19.81 -5.21
CA LEU A 63 -10.35 -19.78 -6.13
C LEU A 63 -9.62 -18.44 -6.06
N GLY A 64 -10.35 -17.33 -6.02
CA GLY A 64 -9.80 -15.99 -5.83
C GLY A 64 -9.04 -15.85 -4.51
N ALA A 65 -9.61 -16.37 -3.41
CA ALA A 65 -8.92 -16.40 -2.12
C ALA A 65 -7.63 -17.24 -2.14
N ARG A 66 -7.60 -18.36 -2.88
CA ARG A 66 -6.38 -19.17 -3.10
C ARG A 66 -5.34 -18.45 -3.97
N LEU A 67 -5.78 -17.61 -4.89
CA LEU A 67 -4.93 -16.79 -5.76
C LEU A 67 -4.53 -15.45 -5.10
N GLY A 68 -4.81 -15.26 -3.81
CA GLY A 68 -4.49 -14.02 -3.08
C GLY A 68 -5.35 -12.82 -3.47
N VAL A 69 -6.40 -13.01 -4.27
CA VAL A 69 -7.39 -11.99 -4.56
C VAL A 69 -8.26 -11.83 -3.31
N ARG A 70 -8.16 -10.67 -2.65
CA ARG A 70 -9.02 -10.30 -1.52
C ARG A 70 -10.48 -10.45 -1.91
N SER A 71 -11.12 -11.54 -1.50
CA SER A 71 -12.58 -11.60 -1.49
C SER A 71 -13.07 -10.76 -0.30
N LYS A 72 -13.92 -9.76 -0.59
CA LYS A 72 -14.73 -9.14 0.46
C LYS A 72 -15.50 -10.26 1.16
N LEU A 73 -15.63 -10.22 2.48
CA LEU A 73 -16.57 -11.12 3.16
C LEU A 73 -17.94 -10.98 2.45
N PRO A 74 -18.66 -12.09 2.19
CA PRO A 74 -20.00 -12.02 1.61
C PRO A 74 -20.85 -11.05 2.42
N ARG A 75 -21.48 -10.08 1.75
CA ARG A 75 -22.39 -9.13 2.41
C ARG A 75 -23.49 -9.93 3.11
N LEU A 76 -23.85 -9.49 4.32
CA LEU A 76 -24.97 -10.07 5.06
C LEU A 76 -26.26 -9.92 4.22
N PRO A 77 -27.15 -10.93 4.20
CA PRO A 77 -28.46 -10.76 3.57
C PRO A 77 -29.20 -9.60 4.24
N HIS A 78 -29.53 -8.56 3.47
CA HIS A 78 -30.20 -7.36 3.99
C HIS A 78 -31.52 -7.71 4.70
N GLU A 79 -32.26 -8.69 4.18
CA GLU A 79 -33.55 -9.12 4.71
C GLU A 79 -33.47 -9.67 6.15
N GLU A 80 -32.53 -10.58 6.42
CA GLU A 80 -32.36 -11.15 7.77
C GLU A 80 -31.83 -10.09 8.74
N LEU A 81 -30.91 -9.22 8.28
CA LEU A 81 -30.46 -8.07 9.07
C LEU A 81 -31.64 -7.16 9.45
N HIS A 82 -32.53 -6.83 8.50
CA HIS A 82 -33.71 -6.01 8.78
C HIS A 82 -34.65 -6.66 9.79
N LYS A 83 -34.89 -7.96 9.68
CA LYS A 83 -35.75 -8.70 10.60
C LYS A 83 -35.22 -8.69 12.03
N GLN A 84 -33.93 -8.99 12.21
CA GLN A 84 -33.29 -8.98 13.53
C GLN A 84 -33.22 -7.56 14.11
N THR A 85 -32.98 -6.56 13.27
CA THR A 85 -32.94 -5.15 13.67
C THR A 85 -34.31 -4.66 14.13
N ALA A 86 -35.38 -4.99 13.40
CA ALA A 86 -36.75 -4.64 13.75
C ALA A 86 -37.23 -5.34 15.03
N ALA A 87 -36.80 -6.58 15.27
CA ALA A 87 -37.06 -7.30 16.51
C ALA A 87 -36.42 -6.60 17.71
N LEU A 88 -35.17 -6.15 17.59
CA LEU A 88 -34.47 -5.37 18.61
C LEU A 88 -35.15 -4.02 18.88
N ASP A 89 -35.63 -3.34 17.84
CA ASP A 89 -36.34 -2.05 17.98
C ASP A 89 -37.67 -2.17 18.71
N GLY A 90 -38.40 -3.26 18.47
CA GLY A 90 -39.67 -3.53 19.15
C GLY A 90 -39.48 -3.82 20.63
N GLU A 91 -38.32 -4.37 21.01
CA GLU A 91 -38.01 -4.71 22.40
C GLU A 91 -37.39 -3.56 23.19
N PHE A 92 -36.57 -2.72 22.54
CA PHE A 92 -35.86 -1.60 23.17
C PHE A 92 -36.19 -0.27 22.48
N PRO A 93 -37.25 0.44 22.90
CA PRO A 93 -37.59 1.75 22.35
C PRO A 93 -36.46 2.75 22.65
N GLY A 94 -35.83 3.28 21.59
CA GLY A 94 -34.68 4.21 21.65
C GLY A 94 -33.45 3.73 20.89
N LEU A 95 -33.35 2.43 20.55
CA LEU A 95 -32.32 1.94 19.62
C LEU A 95 -32.46 2.54 18.21
N LEU A 96 -33.70 2.81 17.79
CA LEU A 96 -33.99 3.51 16.54
C LEU A 96 -33.39 4.92 16.53
N GLU A 97 -33.37 5.62 17.67
CA GLU A 97 -32.81 6.96 17.79
C GLU A 97 -31.28 6.95 17.62
N VAL A 98 -30.60 5.95 18.19
CA VAL A 98 -29.15 5.74 18.00
C VAL A 98 -28.83 5.59 16.52
N ARG A 99 -29.57 4.75 15.79
CA ARG A 99 -29.36 4.55 14.35
C ARG A 99 -29.70 5.79 13.54
N HIS A 100 -30.81 6.46 13.86
CA HIS A 100 -31.17 7.71 13.19
C HIS A 100 -30.13 8.80 13.42
N ALA A 101 -29.55 8.90 14.61
CA ALA A 101 -28.45 9.83 14.89
C ALA A 101 -27.22 9.51 14.04
N LEU A 102 -26.84 8.23 13.94
CA LEU A 102 -25.70 7.77 13.15
C LEU A 102 -25.92 8.02 11.64
N ILE A 103 -27.12 7.73 11.13
CA ILE A 103 -27.51 7.98 9.73
C ILE A 103 -27.62 9.48 9.45
N ALA A 104 -28.21 10.26 10.36
CA ALA A 104 -28.32 11.71 10.21
C ALA A 104 -26.94 12.37 10.19
N PHE A 105 -26.03 11.92 11.06
CA PHE A 105 -24.65 12.39 11.06
C PHE A 105 -23.91 11.99 9.79
N GLN A 106 -24.08 10.75 9.31
CA GLN A 106 -23.54 10.33 8.02
C GLN A 106 -24.07 11.18 6.86
N LYS A 107 -25.36 11.51 6.86
CA LYS A 107 -25.97 12.36 5.83
C LYS A 107 -25.40 13.77 5.90
N LYS A 108 -25.30 14.36 7.10
CA LYS A 108 -24.67 15.66 7.34
C LYS A 108 -23.24 15.70 6.80
N LEU A 109 -22.44 14.67 7.10
CA LEU A 109 -21.08 14.49 6.59
C LEU A 109 -21.03 14.42 5.07
N SER A 110 -21.93 13.64 4.45
CA SER A 110 -21.99 13.52 2.99
C SER A 110 -22.35 14.84 2.33
N ASP A 111 -23.30 15.58 2.91
CA ASP A 111 -23.75 16.88 2.39
C ASP A 111 -22.66 17.96 2.56
N GLN A 112 -21.97 17.99 3.71
CA GLN A 112 -20.79 18.84 3.93
C GLN A 112 -19.71 18.56 2.89
N MET A 113 -19.34 17.30 2.70
CA MET A 113 -18.32 16.90 1.73
C MET A 113 -18.72 17.23 0.29
N LYS A 114 -19.99 17.05 -0.09
CA LYS A 114 -20.52 17.46 -1.42
C LYS A 114 -20.43 18.97 -1.61
N SER A 115 -20.77 19.75 -0.59
CA SER A 115 -20.69 21.21 -0.63
C SER A 115 -19.25 21.69 -0.81
N GLU A 116 -18.30 21.05 -0.12
CA GLU A 116 -16.88 21.38 -0.18
C GLU A 116 -16.26 20.99 -1.53
N VAL A 117 -16.59 19.81 -2.06
CA VAL A 117 -16.19 19.40 -3.42
C VAL A 117 -16.75 20.34 -4.48
N SER A 118 -17.98 20.82 -4.31
CA SER A 118 -18.59 21.78 -5.23
C SER A 118 -17.90 23.14 -5.16
N ARG A 119 -17.56 23.62 -3.95
CA ARG A 119 -16.76 24.83 -3.74
C ARG A 119 -15.36 24.72 -4.34
N LEU A 120 -14.66 23.61 -4.10
CA LEU A 120 -13.34 23.34 -4.67
C LEU A 120 -13.38 23.20 -6.19
N THR A 121 -14.44 22.61 -6.74
CA THR A 121 -14.61 22.51 -8.20
C THR A 121 -14.91 23.88 -8.82
N ALA A 122 -15.64 24.74 -8.10
CA ALA A 122 -15.85 26.13 -8.51
C ALA A 122 -14.58 26.98 -8.40
N SER A 123 -13.76 26.78 -7.36
CA SER A 123 -12.47 27.48 -7.21
C SER A 123 -11.40 26.98 -8.19
N VAL A 124 -11.40 25.70 -8.57
CA VAL A 124 -10.52 25.21 -9.66
C VAL A 124 -10.85 25.88 -11.01
N ASN A 125 -12.09 26.31 -11.22
CA ASN A 125 -12.50 27.07 -12.41
C ASN A 125 -12.19 28.58 -12.32
N GLN A 126 -11.90 29.10 -11.13
CA GLN A 126 -11.50 30.48 -10.89
C GLN A 126 -10.11 30.48 -10.26
N ALA A 127 -9.04 30.55 -11.07
CA ALA A 127 -7.64 30.47 -10.67
C ALA A 127 -7.25 31.43 -9.52
N ASN A 128 -7.60 31.07 -8.28
CA ASN A 128 -7.31 31.83 -7.09
C ASN A 128 -6.85 30.84 -6.02
N ASP A 129 -5.57 30.93 -5.68
CA ASP A 129 -4.93 30.17 -4.62
C ASP A 129 -5.36 30.71 -3.25
N GLN A 130 -5.35 29.79 -2.28
CA GLN A 130 -5.65 29.96 -0.85
C GLN A 130 -7.14 29.87 -0.46
N VAL A 131 -7.58 28.64 -0.23
CA VAL A 131 -8.66 28.37 0.72
C VAL A 131 -8.15 27.31 1.69
N ALA A 132 -7.71 27.76 2.86
CA ALA A 132 -7.62 26.87 4.01
C ALA A 132 -9.06 26.55 4.44
N PRO A 133 -9.40 25.29 4.75
CA PRO A 133 -10.70 24.97 5.31
C PRO A 133 -10.85 25.71 6.64
N ASP A 134 -11.93 26.49 6.79
CA ASP A 134 -12.31 27.11 8.07
C ASP A 134 -12.37 26.00 9.13
N GLY A 135 -11.55 26.14 10.17
CA GLY A 135 -11.21 25.07 11.12
C GLY A 135 -12.31 24.63 12.08
N ASN A 136 -13.56 25.05 11.86
CA ASN A 136 -14.62 24.97 12.89
C ASN A 136 -15.60 23.80 12.74
N ASP A 137 -15.66 23.12 11.59
CA ASP A 137 -16.60 22.00 11.37
C ASP A 137 -15.86 20.69 11.11
N VAL A 138 -14.97 20.30 12.02
CA VAL A 138 -14.24 19.04 11.91
C VAL A 138 -15.05 17.92 12.57
N PRO A 139 -15.59 16.95 11.82
CA PRO A 139 -16.41 15.90 12.39
C PRO A 139 -15.57 14.89 13.17
N CYS A 140 -15.98 14.63 14.40
CA CYS A 140 -15.34 13.67 15.29
C CYS A 140 -16.39 12.73 15.88
N MET A 141 -15.98 11.55 16.33
CA MET A 141 -16.89 10.59 16.97
C MET A 141 -16.29 10.04 18.26
N VAL A 142 -17.11 9.96 19.31
CA VAL A 142 -16.79 9.29 20.57
C VAL A 142 -17.78 8.15 20.76
N ILE A 143 -17.25 6.94 20.95
CA ILE A 143 -18.06 5.72 21.08
C ILE A 143 -17.62 4.92 22.30
N ASP A 144 -18.57 4.41 23.08
CA ASP A 144 -18.27 3.58 24.25
C ASP A 144 -18.37 2.08 23.97
N GLU A 145 -18.05 1.26 24.97
CA GLU A 145 -18.09 -0.21 24.89
C GLU A 145 -19.43 -0.75 24.37
N LYS A 146 -20.57 -0.20 24.84
CA LYS A 146 -21.91 -0.66 24.47
C LYS A 146 -22.33 -0.16 23.08
N GLY A 147 -21.96 1.06 22.74
CA GLY A 147 -22.10 1.61 21.40
C GLY A 147 -21.31 0.80 20.37
N ILE A 148 -20.06 0.42 20.66
CA ILE A 148 -19.26 -0.44 19.77
C ILE A 148 -19.97 -1.79 19.58
N GLU A 149 -20.41 -2.42 20.66
CA GLU A 149 -21.07 -3.73 20.62
C GLU A 149 -22.34 -3.71 19.76
N TYR A 150 -23.20 -2.72 19.98
CA TYR A 150 -24.44 -2.55 19.22
C TYR A 150 -24.17 -2.18 17.75
N CYS A 151 -23.39 -1.11 17.52
CA CYS A 151 -23.17 -0.57 16.19
C CYS A 151 -22.34 -1.52 15.32
N ALA A 152 -21.36 -2.25 15.85
CA ALA A 152 -20.60 -3.23 15.08
C ALA A 152 -21.47 -4.43 14.64
N THR A 153 -22.46 -4.81 15.45
CA THR A 153 -23.35 -5.94 15.17
C THR A 153 -24.45 -5.57 14.17
N VAL A 154 -25.11 -4.43 14.38
CA VAL A 154 -26.32 -4.05 13.64
C VAL A 154 -26.02 -3.09 12.48
N CYS A 155 -25.03 -2.20 12.64
CA CYS A 155 -24.77 -1.09 11.73
C CYS A 155 -23.29 -0.98 11.32
N GLY A 156 -22.57 -2.10 11.22
CA GLY A 156 -21.11 -2.09 11.04
C GLY A 156 -20.65 -1.36 9.79
N GLU A 157 -21.40 -1.44 8.68
CA GLU A 157 -21.10 -0.72 7.44
C GLU A 157 -21.25 0.80 7.61
N VAL A 158 -22.32 1.23 8.26
CA VAL A 158 -22.60 2.65 8.53
C VAL A 158 -21.57 3.22 9.50
N LEU A 159 -21.25 2.49 10.57
CA LEU A 159 -20.20 2.84 11.52
C LEU A 159 -18.85 2.98 10.82
N THR A 160 -18.52 2.08 9.89
CA THR A 160 -17.29 2.15 9.09
C THR A 160 -17.27 3.40 8.21
N ALA A 161 -18.38 3.71 7.53
CA ALA A 161 -18.49 4.87 6.65
C ALA A 161 -18.37 6.19 7.41
N VAL A 162 -19.05 6.30 8.56
CA VAL A 162 -18.94 7.46 9.46
C VAL A 162 -17.51 7.57 10.00
N SER A 163 -16.95 6.48 10.50
CA SER A 163 -15.57 6.46 11.03
C SER A 163 -14.52 6.89 10.01
N ASN A 164 -14.69 6.52 8.74
CA ASN A 164 -13.78 6.90 7.65
C ASN A 164 -13.93 8.37 7.23
N SER A 165 -15.04 9.01 7.57
CA SER A 165 -15.33 10.42 7.26
C SER A 165 -14.97 11.36 8.42
N CYS A 166 -14.93 10.85 9.65
CA CYS A 166 -14.46 11.59 10.82
C CYS A 166 -12.95 11.84 10.76
N ARG A 167 -12.50 13.00 11.25
CA ARG A 167 -11.06 13.26 11.47
C ARG A 167 -10.47 12.35 12.54
N ALA A 168 -11.25 12.11 13.59
CA ALA A 168 -10.85 11.28 14.72
C ALA A 168 -12.04 10.49 15.27
N VAL A 169 -11.76 9.26 15.68
CA VAL A 169 -12.71 8.39 16.40
C VAL A 169 -12.06 7.97 17.71
N VAL A 170 -12.73 8.23 18.83
CA VAL A 170 -12.27 7.89 20.17
C VAL A 170 -13.16 6.79 20.74
N ALA A 171 -12.58 5.61 20.91
CA ALA A 171 -13.23 4.47 21.55
C ALA A 171 -12.92 4.44 23.05
N CYS A 172 -13.95 4.50 23.88
CA CYS A 172 -13.84 4.56 25.33
C CYS A 172 -14.21 3.19 25.94
N ARG A 173 -13.41 2.70 26.89
CA ARG A 173 -13.64 1.42 27.59
C ARG A 173 -13.72 0.19 26.67
N ALA A 174 -13.16 0.27 25.45
CA ALA A 174 -13.19 -0.84 24.50
C ALA A 174 -12.48 -2.09 25.05
N ARG A 175 -13.18 -3.23 24.99
CA ARG A 175 -12.64 -4.55 25.38
C ARG A 175 -11.61 -5.06 24.36
N LYS A 176 -10.83 -6.08 24.74
CA LYS A 176 -9.74 -6.66 23.92
C LYS A 176 -10.23 -7.12 22.54
N ASP A 177 -11.36 -7.80 22.52
CA ASP A 177 -12.07 -8.29 21.34
C ASP A 177 -12.60 -7.14 20.47
N GLN A 178 -13.20 -6.13 21.10
CA GLN A 178 -13.77 -4.98 20.40
C GLN A 178 -12.73 -4.14 19.67
N LYS A 179 -11.53 -3.95 20.25
CA LYS A 179 -10.42 -3.25 19.57
C LYS A 179 -10.04 -3.95 18.25
N ALA A 180 -9.95 -5.27 18.27
CA ALA A 180 -9.67 -6.06 17.06
C ALA A 180 -10.84 -6.03 16.06
N GLN A 181 -12.09 -6.09 16.56
CA GLN A 181 -13.30 -5.98 15.74
C GLN A 181 -13.36 -4.64 14.99
N MET A 182 -13.13 -3.52 15.68
CA MET A 182 -13.08 -2.19 15.06
C MET A 182 -12.03 -2.11 13.96
N LEU A 183 -10.83 -2.62 14.20
CA LEU A 183 -9.78 -2.64 13.19
C LEU A 183 -10.17 -3.49 11.97
N ASN A 184 -10.77 -4.67 12.20
CA ASN A 184 -11.24 -5.55 11.13
C ASN A 184 -12.34 -4.88 10.30
N MET A 185 -13.26 -4.14 10.91
CA MET A 185 -14.28 -3.37 10.18
C MET A 185 -13.65 -2.39 9.19
N ILE A 186 -12.62 -1.63 9.60
CA ILE A 186 -11.91 -0.72 8.68
C ILE A 186 -11.10 -1.49 7.62
N LYS A 187 -10.40 -2.55 8.04
CA LYS A 187 -9.55 -3.38 7.17
C LYS A 187 -10.32 -4.03 6.01
N PHE A 188 -11.53 -4.51 6.28
CA PHE A 188 -12.37 -5.18 5.28
C PHE A 188 -13.42 -4.25 4.66
N GLY A 189 -13.85 -3.22 5.38
CA GLY A 189 -14.89 -2.28 4.93
C GLY A 189 -14.37 -1.12 4.08
N VAL A 190 -13.10 -0.70 4.24
CA VAL A 190 -12.50 0.37 3.43
C VAL A 190 -11.54 -0.22 2.38
N PRO A 191 -11.88 -0.17 1.07
CA PRO A 191 -11.01 -0.68 0.02
C PRO A 191 -9.66 0.03 -0.03
N GLY A 192 -8.58 -0.75 -0.17
CA GLY A 192 -7.22 -0.22 -0.28
C GLY A 192 -6.62 0.31 1.02
N SER A 193 -7.32 0.22 2.15
CA SER A 193 -6.79 0.62 3.46
C SER A 193 -5.62 -0.30 3.89
N CYS A 194 -4.62 0.31 4.54
CA CYS A 194 -3.57 -0.39 5.26
C CYS A 194 -3.64 0.05 6.72
N CYS A 195 -3.96 -0.90 7.59
CA CYS A 195 -4.19 -0.69 9.01
C CYS A 195 -2.94 -1.04 9.81
N LEU A 196 -2.41 -0.06 10.54
CA LEU A 196 -1.34 -0.22 11.52
C LEU A 196 -1.96 -0.29 12.91
N ALA A 197 -1.60 -1.31 13.69
CA ALA A 197 -2.04 -1.47 15.07
C ALA A 197 -0.86 -1.26 16.02
N ILE A 198 -1.07 -0.50 17.08
CA ILE A 198 -0.03 -0.15 18.05
C ILE A 198 -0.56 -0.41 19.46
N GLY A 199 0.26 -1.03 20.31
CA GLY A 199 -0.09 -1.24 21.72
C GLY A 199 1.12 -1.59 22.56
N ASP A 200 0.97 -1.44 23.88
CA ASP A 200 2.02 -1.71 24.88
C ASP A 200 1.68 -2.88 25.81
N GLY A 201 0.39 -3.25 25.91
CA GLY A 201 -0.08 -4.26 26.85
C GLY A 201 -0.74 -5.50 26.22
N ALA A 202 -1.01 -6.48 27.08
CA ALA A 202 -1.76 -7.71 26.79
C ALA A 202 -3.16 -7.46 26.19
N ASN A 203 -3.72 -6.27 26.45
CA ASN A 203 -5.04 -5.87 25.97
C ASN A 203 -5.07 -5.57 24.47
N ASP A 204 -3.92 -5.25 23.88
CA ASP A 204 -3.81 -4.83 22.48
C ASP A 204 -3.33 -5.94 21.57
N VAL A 205 -2.92 -7.09 22.11
CA VAL A 205 -2.39 -8.23 21.33
C VAL A 205 -3.36 -8.68 20.23
N ALA A 206 -4.66 -8.75 20.54
CA ALA A 206 -5.68 -9.12 19.54
C ALA A 206 -5.78 -8.07 18.41
N MET A 207 -5.69 -6.78 18.75
CA MET A 207 -5.70 -5.69 17.77
C MET A 207 -4.42 -5.68 16.93
N ILE A 208 -3.26 -5.88 17.55
CA ILE A 208 -1.94 -5.98 16.90
C ILE A 208 -1.95 -7.09 15.84
N LYS A 209 -2.45 -8.28 16.20
CA LYS A 209 -2.58 -9.42 15.28
C LYS A 209 -3.60 -9.21 14.17
N ALA A 210 -4.66 -8.43 14.43
CA ALA A 210 -5.66 -8.11 13.42
C ALA A 210 -5.13 -7.12 12.36
N GLY A 211 -4.15 -6.28 12.74
CA GLY A 211 -3.46 -5.33 11.88
C GLY A 211 -2.90 -5.93 10.58
N HIS A 212 -2.56 -5.07 9.62
CA HIS A 212 -1.64 -5.50 8.55
C HIS A 212 -0.20 -5.43 9.02
N ILE A 213 0.07 -4.48 9.90
CA ILE A 213 1.35 -4.26 10.54
C ILE A 213 1.03 -4.04 12.02
N GLY A 214 1.67 -4.84 12.88
CA GLY A 214 1.59 -4.73 14.33
C GLY A 214 2.85 -4.10 14.91
N VAL A 215 2.70 -3.10 15.77
CA VAL A 215 3.82 -2.44 16.46
C VAL A 215 3.62 -2.52 17.97
N GLY A 216 4.54 -3.20 18.64
CA GLY A 216 4.58 -3.30 20.10
C GLY A 216 5.45 -2.19 20.69
N ILE A 217 4.95 -1.50 21.70
CA ILE A 217 5.74 -0.56 22.50
C ILE A 217 6.29 -1.31 23.71
N ILE A 218 7.60 -1.17 23.96
CA ILE A 218 8.25 -1.75 25.14
C ILE A 218 7.81 -0.96 26.38
N GLY A 219 6.74 -1.44 27.02
CA GLY A 219 6.15 -0.85 28.22
C GLY A 219 6.66 -1.50 29.52
N LYS A 220 6.23 -0.93 30.66
CA LYS A 220 6.42 -1.52 31.98
C LYS A 220 5.38 -2.61 32.31
N GLU A 221 4.29 -2.67 31.55
CA GLU A 221 3.15 -3.57 31.77
C GLU A 221 3.39 -5.01 31.29
N GLY A 222 4.50 -5.27 30.59
CA GLY A 222 4.88 -6.59 30.10
C GLY A 222 5.46 -6.54 28.69
N MET A 223 5.96 -7.69 28.21
CA MET A 223 6.49 -7.84 26.84
C MET A 223 5.51 -8.53 25.89
N GLU A 224 4.25 -8.71 26.30
CA GLU A 224 3.27 -9.46 25.50
C GLU A 224 2.95 -8.78 24.17
N ALA A 225 2.72 -7.46 24.16
CA ALA A 225 2.48 -6.71 22.93
C ALA A 225 3.67 -6.79 21.99
N VAL A 226 4.89 -6.65 22.53
CA VAL A 226 6.16 -6.71 21.80
C VAL A 226 6.37 -8.09 21.17
N ASN A 227 6.20 -9.17 21.93
CA ASN A 227 6.38 -10.54 21.46
C ASN A 227 5.35 -10.97 20.40
N ASN A 228 4.22 -10.27 20.32
CA ASN A 228 3.15 -10.55 19.37
C ASN A 228 3.05 -9.50 18.25
N SER A 229 4.05 -8.63 18.11
CA SER A 229 4.11 -7.57 17.10
C SER A 229 5.16 -7.83 16.02
N ASP A 230 5.00 -7.22 14.84
CA ASP A 230 6.00 -7.30 13.76
C ASP A 230 7.21 -6.41 14.06
N PHE A 231 6.98 -5.25 14.71
CA PHE A 231 8.03 -4.31 15.11
C PHE A 231 7.92 -3.94 16.59
N ALA A 232 9.06 -3.95 17.28
CA ALA A 232 9.17 -3.50 18.66
C ALA A 232 9.83 -2.12 18.72
N ILE A 233 9.17 -1.14 19.33
CA ILE A 233 9.72 0.21 19.54
C ILE A 233 9.78 0.55 21.03
N GLY A 234 10.81 1.28 21.46
CA GLY A 234 10.93 1.66 22.87
C GLY A 234 9.93 2.74 23.32
N GLN A 235 9.54 3.65 22.42
CA GLN A 235 8.68 4.79 22.71
C GLN A 235 7.88 5.18 21.48
N PHE A 236 6.68 5.74 21.67
CA PHE A 236 5.79 6.14 20.58
C PHE A 236 6.43 7.13 19.59
N ARG A 237 7.32 8.04 20.04
CA ARG A 237 8.01 8.99 19.14
C ARG A 237 8.84 8.33 18.03
N PHE A 238 9.32 7.10 18.24
CA PHE A 238 10.11 6.39 17.23
C PHE A 238 9.25 5.88 16.06
N LEU A 239 7.93 5.82 16.23
CA LEU A 239 7.00 5.50 15.16
C LEU A 239 7.14 6.44 13.96
N ARG A 240 7.40 7.74 14.22
CA ARG A 240 7.63 8.74 13.18
C ARG A 240 8.78 8.33 12.26
N GLY A 241 9.91 7.90 12.83
CA GLY A 241 11.06 7.43 12.06
C GLY A 241 10.78 6.11 11.34
N LEU A 242 10.12 5.17 12.02
CA LEU A 242 9.74 3.88 11.44
C LEU A 242 8.89 4.03 10.18
N LEU A 243 7.88 4.91 10.21
CA LEU A 243 6.98 5.11 9.06
C LEU A 243 7.55 6.05 8.01
N LEU A 244 7.91 7.27 8.42
CA LEU A 244 8.26 8.35 7.49
C LEU A 244 9.63 8.17 6.84
N VAL A 245 10.57 7.50 7.51
CA VAL A 245 11.90 7.23 6.97
C VAL A 245 11.94 5.81 6.41
N HIS A 246 11.88 4.79 7.27
CA HIS A 246 12.08 3.41 6.87
C HIS A 246 10.93 2.87 6.00
N GLY A 247 9.68 3.07 6.41
CA GLY A 247 8.52 2.58 5.67
C GLY A 247 8.43 3.18 4.26
N ARG A 248 8.63 4.50 4.12
CA ARG A 248 8.66 5.17 2.81
C ARG A 248 9.79 4.65 1.93
N GLN A 249 11.02 4.65 2.44
CA GLN A 249 12.20 4.23 1.68
C GLN A 249 12.08 2.76 1.23
N ASN A 250 11.65 1.87 2.14
CA ASN A 250 11.46 0.45 1.82
C ASN A 250 10.40 0.25 0.74
N TYR A 251 9.27 0.98 0.80
CA TYR A 251 8.23 0.84 -0.23
C TYR A 251 8.73 1.27 -1.62
N ARG A 252 9.44 2.40 -1.72
CA ARG A 252 10.03 2.85 -2.99
C ARG A 252 11.06 1.85 -3.52
N ARG A 253 12.04 1.46 -2.69
CA ARG A 253 13.10 0.52 -3.05
C ARG A 253 12.54 -0.82 -3.52
N TYR A 254 11.57 -1.36 -2.77
CA TYR A 254 10.95 -2.63 -3.10
C TYR A 254 10.16 -2.56 -4.42
N ALA A 255 9.45 -1.46 -4.68
CA ALA A 255 8.73 -1.28 -5.94
C ALA A 255 9.69 -1.22 -7.14
N THR A 256 10.76 -0.43 -7.05
CA THR A 256 11.78 -0.35 -8.11
C THR A 256 12.49 -1.69 -8.28
N PHE A 257 12.83 -2.39 -7.19
CA PHE A 257 13.40 -3.73 -7.23
C PHE A 257 12.49 -4.71 -8.00
N CYS A 258 11.19 -4.76 -7.68
CA CYS A 258 10.25 -5.60 -8.39
C CYS A 258 10.21 -5.30 -9.90
N TYR A 259 10.16 -4.02 -10.27
CA TYR A 259 10.16 -3.63 -11.68
C TYR A 259 11.44 -4.03 -12.40
N PHE A 260 12.61 -3.82 -11.79
CA PHE A 260 13.88 -4.22 -12.38
C PHE A 260 14.02 -5.73 -12.54
N MET A 261 13.55 -6.50 -11.57
CA MET A 261 13.55 -7.97 -11.66
C MET A 261 12.75 -8.45 -12.87
N PHE A 262 11.56 -7.89 -13.11
CA PHE A 262 10.79 -8.21 -14.30
C PHE A 262 11.43 -7.67 -15.58
N TYR A 263 11.92 -6.43 -15.57
CA TYR A 263 12.58 -5.82 -16.72
C TYR A 263 13.75 -6.66 -17.24
N GLN A 264 14.69 -7.06 -16.37
CA GLN A 264 15.86 -7.82 -16.79
C GLN A 264 15.51 -9.24 -17.24
N SER A 265 14.62 -9.94 -16.51
CA SER A 265 14.22 -11.31 -16.85
C SER A 265 13.40 -11.34 -18.13
N SER A 266 12.47 -10.40 -18.31
CA SER A 266 11.66 -10.28 -19.53
C SER A 266 12.50 -9.87 -20.73
N THR A 267 13.48 -8.97 -20.58
CA THR A 267 14.41 -8.61 -21.68
C THR A 267 15.10 -9.86 -22.22
N MET A 268 15.64 -10.69 -21.32
CA MET A 268 16.33 -11.90 -21.72
C MET A 268 15.40 -12.88 -22.44
N VAL A 269 14.22 -13.17 -21.88
CA VAL A 269 13.24 -14.09 -22.49
C VAL A 269 12.70 -13.55 -23.82
N PHE A 270 12.37 -12.27 -23.91
CA PHE A 270 11.90 -11.67 -25.15
C PHE A 270 12.98 -11.67 -26.24
N SER A 271 14.25 -11.45 -25.89
CA SER A 271 15.32 -11.49 -26.90
C SER A 271 15.51 -12.91 -27.47
N LEU A 272 15.38 -13.95 -26.65
CA LEU A 272 15.34 -15.35 -27.12
C LEU A 272 14.12 -15.62 -28.00
N PHE A 273 12.94 -15.12 -27.61
CA PHE A 273 11.71 -15.25 -28.40
C PHE A 273 11.83 -14.58 -29.77
N LEU A 274 12.33 -13.34 -29.83
CA LEU A 274 12.52 -12.61 -31.09
C LEU A 274 13.58 -13.25 -31.97
N TYR A 275 14.66 -13.77 -31.37
CA TYR A 275 15.65 -14.54 -32.12
C TYR A 275 15.09 -15.86 -32.68
N SER A 276 14.21 -16.54 -31.95
CA SER A 276 13.51 -17.72 -32.47
C SER A 276 12.70 -17.39 -33.74
N LEU A 277 12.10 -16.19 -33.81
CA LEU A 277 11.43 -15.72 -35.03
C LEU A 277 12.41 -15.45 -36.18
N LEU A 278 13.63 -14.97 -35.88
CA LEU A 278 14.69 -14.80 -36.88
C LEU A 278 15.18 -16.13 -37.47
N CYS A 279 15.12 -17.21 -36.68
CA CYS A 279 15.56 -18.54 -37.07
C CYS A 279 14.41 -19.48 -37.47
N GLU A 280 13.27 -18.94 -37.91
CA GLU A 280 12.10 -19.72 -38.36
C GLU A 280 11.61 -20.76 -37.34
N ALA A 281 11.71 -20.43 -36.05
CA ALA A 281 11.35 -21.29 -34.93
C ALA A 281 12.12 -22.63 -34.86
N SER A 282 13.37 -22.67 -35.32
CA SER A 282 14.26 -23.83 -35.21
C SER A 282 14.61 -24.26 -33.79
N GLY A 283 14.31 -23.43 -32.78
CA GLY A 283 14.65 -23.66 -31.38
C GLY A 283 16.08 -23.25 -30.99
N ALA A 284 16.83 -22.62 -31.90
CA ALA A 284 18.15 -22.07 -31.60
C ALA A 284 18.07 -20.92 -30.57
N LEU A 285 18.99 -20.92 -29.61
CA LEU A 285 19.07 -19.88 -28.57
C LEU A 285 20.03 -18.76 -28.99
N LEU A 286 19.65 -17.50 -28.77
CA LEU A 286 20.52 -16.34 -29.00
C LEU A 286 21.71 -16.31 -28.03
N TYR A 287 21.57 -16.90 -26.85
CA TYR A 287 22.63 -16.96 -25.86
C TYR A 287 22.97 -18.41 -25.57
N PRO A 288 24.25 -18.73 -25.37
CA PRO A 288 24.62 -19.99 -24.77
C PRO A 288 23.95 -20.19 -23.41
N TYR A 289 23.63 -21.43 -23.05
CA TYR A 289 22.90 -21.75 -21.81
C TYR A 289 23.59 -21.18 -20.55
N PHE A 290 24.92 -21.19 -20.52
CA PHE A 290 25.69 -20.72 -19.37
C PHE A 290 25.58 -19.20 -19.17
N ILE A 291 25.36 -18.40 -20.23
CA ILE A 291 25.17 -16.95 -20.10
C ILE A 291 23.93 -16.63 -19.26
N PHE A 292 22.90 -17.48 -19.34
CA PHE A 292 21.71 -17.36 -18.50
C PHE A 292 22.04 -17.49 -17.01
N ASP A 293 22.84 -18.48 -16.66
CA ASP A 293 23.27 -18.70 -15.28
C ASP A 293 24.16 -17.54 -14.81
N PHE A 294 25.10 -17.06 -15.64
CA PHE A 294 25.96 -15.94 -15.28
C PHE A 294 25.18 -14.62 -15.11
N PHE A 295 24.22 -14.35 -15.98
CA PHE A 295 23.39 -13.16 -15.92
C PHE A 295 22.54 -13.12 -14.65
N THR A 296 21.91 -14.24 -14.31
CA THR A 296 20.99 -14.33 -13.16
C THR A 296 21.70 -14.45 -11.81
N VAL A 297 22.99 -14.78 -11.77
CA VAL A 297 23.74 -14.96 -10.52
C VAL A 297 24.79 -13.87 -10.31
N PHE A 298 25.59 -13.54 -11.33
CA PHE A 298 26.81 -12.74 -11.15
C PHE A 298 26.71 -11.30 -11.66
N TYR A 299 26.05 -11.05 -12.79
CA TYR A 299 26.16 -9.74 -13.44
C TYR A 299 25.29 -8.66 -12.82
N THR A 300 24.00 -8.89 -12.67
CA THR A 300 23.04 -7.86 -12.24
C THR A 300 22.52 -7.99 -10.80
N PRO A 301 22.38 -9.19 -10.18
CA PRO A 301 21.68 -9.31 -8.90
C PRO A 301 22.37 -8.58 -7.76
N LEU A 302 23.69 -8.62 -7.69
CA LEU A 302 24.42 -8.01 -6.57
C LEU A 302 24.22 -6.48 -6.55
N ALA A 303 24.41 -5.81 -7.68
CA ALA A 303 24.18 -4.38 -7.81
C ALA A 303 22.72 -4.01 -7.51
N LEU A 304 21.76 -4.82 -8.00
CA LEU A 304 20.33 -4.60 -7.76
C LEU A 304 19.93 -4.78 -6.29
N ILE A 305 20.45 -5.81 -5.62
CA ILE A 305 20.21 -6.06 -4.19
C ILE A 305 20.75 -4.90 -3.37
N VAL A 306 22.00 -4.49 -3.62
CA VAL A 306 22.61 -3.38 -2.88
C VAL A 306 21.84 -2.07 -3.08
N PHE A 307 21.42 -1.77 -4.31
CA PHE A 307 20.52 -0.65 -4.59
C PHE A 307 19.23 -0.74 -3.76
N SER A 308 18.55 -1.89 -3.78
CA SER A 308 17.27 -2.09 -3.07
C SER A 308 17.37 -1.98 -1.55
N VAL A 309 18.57 -2.07 -0.97
CA VAL A 309 18.80 -1.94 0.48
C VAL A 309 19.32 -0.55 0.84
N SER A 310 20.15 0.06 -0.01
CA SER A 310 20.98 1.21 0.35
C SER A 310 20.44 2.55 -0.17
N ASP A 311 19.73 2.54 -1.30
CA ASP A 311 19.40 3.75 -2.06
C ASP A 311 18.52 4.74 -1.30
N GLN A 312 18.89 6.01 -1.24
CA GLN A 312 18.17 7.06 -0.52
C GLN A 312 17.87 8.23 -1.45
N ASP A 313 16.59 8.48 -1.68
CA ASP A 313 16.12 9.62 -2.48
C ASP A 313 16.18 10.94 -1.69
N VAL A 314 16.00 10.87 -0.37
CA VAL A 314 16.05 12.00 0.56
C VAL A 314 16.77 11.56 1.84
N SER A 315 17.47 12.49 2.50
CA SER A 315 18.11 12.22 3.79
C SER A 315 17.08 11.79 4.85
N LYS A 316 17.56 11.08 5.87
CA LYS A 316 16.70 10.57 6.94
C LYS A 316 16.07 11.71 7.75
N GLU A 317 16.82 12.79 7.98
CA GLU A 317 16.34 13.98 8.68
C GLU A 317 15.20 14.65 7.88
N GLU A 318 15.44 14.95 6.61
CA GLU A 318 14.45 15.62 5.75
C GLU A 318 13.18 14.78 5.56
N SER A 319 13.33 13.45 5.43
CA SER A 319 12.20 12.54 5.35
C SER A 319 11.37 12.52 6.65
N ALA A 320 12.02 12.67 7.81
CA ALA A 320 11.32 12.76 9.08
C ALA A 320 10.63 14.13 9.25
N HIS A 321 11.25 15.22 8.79
CA HIS A 321 10.73 16.59 8.88
C HIS A 321 9.61 16.91 7.89
N THR A 322 9.49 16.16 6.79
CA THR A 322 8.49 16.39 5.74
C THR A 322 7.48 15.24 5.59
N PRO A 323 6.44 15.15 6.45
CA PRO A 323 5.44 14.07 6.40
C PRO A 323 4.69 13.96 5.07
N HIS A 324 4.55 15.05 4.32
CA HIS A 324 3.86 15.05 3.02
C HIS A 324 4.46 14.08 2.01
N LEU A 325 5.76 13.75 2.11
CA LEU A 325 6.41 12.78 1.23
C LEU A 325 5.86 11.35 1.41
N TYR A 326 5.29 11.04 2.57
CA TYR A 326 4.66 9.74 2.84
C TYR A 326 3.32 9.56 2.10
N SER A 327 2.68 10.66 1.66
CA SER A 327 1.40 10.61 0.95
C SER A 327 1.47 9.79 -0.36
N ALA A 328 2.60 9.83 -1.06
CA ALA A 328 2.84 9.03 -2.26
C ALA A 328 2.78 7.51 -1.98
N SER A 329 3.23 7.09 -0.79
CA SER A 329 3.15 5.69 -0.35
C SER A 329 1.70 5.29 -0.05
N ILE A 330 0.93 6.18 0.59
CA ILE A 330 -0.50 5.95 0.87
C ILE A 330 -1.29 5.81 -0.43
N GLN A 331 -0.97 6.64 -1.45
CA GLN A 331 -1.58 6.60 -2.78
C GLN A 331 -1.08 5.46 -3.67
N ARG A 332 -0.12 4.64 -3.20
CA ARG A 332 0.46 3.50 -3.92
C ARG A 332 1.04 3.85 -5.29
N VAL A 333 1.65 5.03 -5.40
CA VAL A 333 2.16 5.55 -6.69
C VAL A 333 3.33 4.72 -7.23
N TYR A 334 4.14 4.14 -6.33
CA TYR A 334 5.35 3.41 -6.71
C TYR A 334 5.08 2.05 -7.34
N LEU A 335 4.00 1.35 -6.97
CA LEU A 335 3.67 0.03 -7.50
C LEU A 335 2.27 0.03 -8.12
N THR A 336 2.24 0.35 -9.42
CA THR A 336 1.02 0.40 -10.24
C THR A 336 1.10 -0.58 -11.40
N SER A 337 -0.07 -1.03 -11.89
CA SER A 337 -0.17 -1.88 -13.08
C SER A 337 0.29 -1.15 -14.35
N SER A 338 -0.01 0.14 -14.47
CA SER A 338 0.47 0.97 -15.58
C SER A 338 2.00 1.11 -15.55
N GLY A 339 2.60 1.29 -14.37
CA GLY A 339 4.05 1.28 -14.21
C GLY A 339 4.65 -0.05 -14.65
N PHE A 340 4.05 -1.17 -14.25
CA PHE A 340 4.47 -2.51 -14.68
C PHE A 340 4.44 -2.66 -16.21
N ALA A 341 3.35 -2.26 -16.86
CA ALA A 341 3.23 -2.32 -18.32
C ALA A 341 4.29 -1.46 -19.04
N ARG A 342 4.62 -0.28 -18.50
CA ARG A 342 5.70 0.57 -19.01
C ARG A 342 7.05 -0.15 -18.96
N TRP A 343 7.44 -0.67 -17.80
CA TRP A 343 8.69 -1.43 -17.65
C TRP A 343 8.75 -2.67 -18.55
N LEU A 344 7.62 -3.36 -18.73
CA LEU A 344 7.54 -4.50 -19.63
C LEU A 344 7.70 -4.10 -21.10
N SER A 345 7.12 -2.97 -21.52
CA SER A 345 7.29 -2.42 -22.87
C SER A 345 8.74 -1.98 -23.14
N GLU A 346 9.41 -1.44 -22.12
CA GLU A 346 10.82 -1.06 -22.19
C GLU A 346 11.71 -2.31 -22.34
N ALA A 347 11.41 -3.39 -21.61
CA ALA A 347 12.10 -4.67 -21.74
C ALA A 347 11.93 -5.27 -23.15
N PHE A 348 10.72 -5.20 -23.70
CA PHE A 348 10.45 -5.65 -25.06
C PHE A 348 11.20 -4.81 -26.11
N TYR A 349 11.24 -3.49 -25.94
CA TYR A 349 12.01 -2.60 -26.81
C TYR A 349 13.51 -2.93 -26.79
N LEU A 350 14.10 -3.11 -25.60
CA LEU A 350 15.48 -3.53 -25.48
C LEU A 350 15.72 -4.89 -26.14
N ALA A 351 14.82 -5.86 -25.95
CA ALA A 351 14.92 -7.16 -26.59
C ALA A 351 14.94 -7.08 -28.13
N VAL A 352 14.16 -6.17 -28.74
CA VAL A 352 14.20 -5.91 -30.18
C VAL A 352 15.58 -5.38 -30.60
N LEU A 353 16.14 -4.42 -29.87
CA LEU A 353 17.48 -3.91 -30.18
C LEU A 353 18.55 -5.01 -30.09
N LEU A 354 18.48 -5.86 -29.05
CA LEU A 354 19.44 -6.94 -28.84
C LEU A 354 19.36 -8.05 -29.90
N ALA A 355 18.16 -8.36 -30.42
CA ALA A 355 17.99 -9.40 -31.43
C ALA A 355 18.31 -8.90 -32.84
N TYR A 356 17.80 -7.73 -33.23
CA TYR A 356 17.84 -7.28 -34.62
C TYR A 356 19.05 -6.40 -34.96
N LEU A 357 19.58 -5.60 -34.01
CA LEU A 357 20.64 -4.65 -34.33
C LEU A 357 22.00 -5.33 -34.56
N PRO A 358 22.43 -6.30 -33.72
CA PRO A 358 23.59 -7.13 -34.04
C PRO A 358 23.43 -7.92 -35.35
N ALA A 359 22.22 -8.43 -35.62
CA ALA A 359 21.93 -9.16 -36.87
C ALA A 359 22.00 -8.24 -38.10
N ALA A 360 21.59 -6.97 -37.97
CA ALA A 360 21.74 -5.98 -39.04
C ALA A 360 23.20 -5.57 -39.25
N ALA A 361 24.01 -5.50 -38.18
CA ALA A 361 25.40 -5.07 -38.23
C ALA A 361 26.33 -6.13 -38.82
N TYR A 362 26.14 -7.41 -38.45
CA TYR A 362 26.98 -8.50 -38.91
C TYR A 362 26.41 -9.22 -40.13
N GLY A 363 25.09 -9.13 -40.35
CA GLY A 363 24.35 -9.83 -41.40
C GLY A 363 23.47 -10.95 -40.82
N TRP A 364 22.44 -11.32 -41.58
CA TRP A 364 21.50 -12.36 -41.14
C TRP A 364 22.17 -13.74 -41.12
N PRO A 365 21.76 -14.65 -40.22
CA PRO A 365 22.40 -15.96 -40.02
C PRO A 365 22.62 -16.79 -41.30
N GLU A 366 21.81 -16.58 -42.34
CA GLU A 366 21.87 -17.31 -43.61
C GLU A 366 22.79 -16.66 -44.68
N LYS A 367 23.30 -15.43 -44.44
CA LYS A 367 23.99 -14.61 -45.46
C LYS A 367 25.39 -14.14 -45.09
N THR A 368 25.93 -14.58 -43.97
CA THR A 368 27.21 -14.08 -43.43
C THR A 368 28.37 -15.01 -43.71
N HIS A 369 28.96 -14.90 -44.91
CA HIS A 369 30.31 -15.38 -45.18
C HIS A 369 31.31 -14.28 -44.81
N MET A 370 31.77 -14.27 -43.55
CA MET A 370 32.85 -13.37 -43.11
C MET A 370 34.21 -14.01 -43.41
N GLY A 371 34.57 -14.07 -44.70
CA GLY A 371 35.93 -14.44 -45.15
C GLY A 371 36.30 -15.92 -45.03
N GLU A 372 37.53 -16.25 -45.45
CA GLU A 372 38.10 -17.61 -45.64
C GLU A 372 38.20 -18.51 -44.38
N HIS A 373 37.68 -18.08 -43.24
CA HIS A 373 37.66 -18.87 -42.01
C HIS A 373 36.22 -19.08 -41.53
N GLU A 374 35.80 -20.35 -41.63
CA GLU A 374 34.63 -21.03 -41.04
C GLU A 374 33.77 -20.21 -40.05
N ASP A 375 32.46 -20.19 -40.33
CA ASP A 375 31.43 -19.24 -39.85
C ASP A 375 31.37 -18.98 -38.33
N PRO A 376 31.70 -17.76 -37.84
CA PRO A 376 31.44 -17.30 -36.47
C PRO A 376 30.20 -16.38 -36.38
N ALA A 377 29.22 -16.51 -37.27
CA ALA A 377 28.09 -15.58 -37.37
C ALA A 377 27.21 -15.56 -36.10
N TRP A 378 26.90 -16.74 -35.55
CA TRP A 378 26.11 -16.84 -34.31
C TRP A 378 26.89 -16.41 -33.08
N SER A 379 28.16 -16.82 -32.95
CA SER A 379 28.97 -16.47 -31.78
C SER A 379 29.24 -14.96 -31.71
N ALA A 380 29.45 -14.30 -32.85
CA ALA A 380 29.56 -12.84 -32.95
C ALA A 380 28.28 -12.10 -32.52
N LEU A 381 27.14 -12.56 -33.03
CA LEU A 381 25.81 -12.04 -32.71
C LEU A 381 25.54 -12.16 -31.21
N SER A 382 25.69 -13.39 -30.69
CA SER A 382 25.46 -13.75 -29.30
C SER A 382 26.38 -12.95 -28.37
N PHE A 383 27.68 -12.85 -28.72
CA PHE A 383 28.68 -12.12 -27.97
C PHE A 383 28.33 -10.63 -27.84
N THR A 384 27.91 -10.02 -28.94
CA THR A 384 27.52 -8.61 -28.95
C THR A 384 26.23 -8.39 -28.16
N ALA A 385 25.23 -9.25 -28.35
CA ALA A 385 23.95 -9.15 -27.69
C ALA A 385 24.06 -9.28 -26.16
N TYR A 386 24.81 -10.26 -25.63
CA TYR A 386 24.90 -10.40 -24.16
C TYR A 386 25.73 -9.29 -23.52
N ASN A 387 26.83 -8.84 -24.15
CA ASN A 387 27.63 -7.73 -23.63
C ASN A 387 26.80 -6.44 -23.61
N ALA A 388 26.06 -6.17 -24.68
CA ALA A 388 25.14 -5.04 -24.75
C ALA A 388 24.04 -5.15 -23.69
N MET A 389 23.44 -6.32 -23.50
CA MET A 389 22.40 -6.55 -22.50
C MET A 389 22.90 -6.23 -21.09
N VAL A 390 24.06 -6.76 -20.69
CA VAL A 390 24.62 -6.51 -19.35
C VAL A 390 24.92 -5.03 -19.16
N ILE A 391 25.58 -4.38 -20.13
CA ILE A 391 25.94 -2.97 -20.05
C ILE A 391 24.69 -2.08 -19.99
N VAL A 392 23.68 -2.35 -20.81
CA VAL A 392 22.43 -1.58 -20.81
C VAL A 392 21.66 -1.78 -19.51
N VAL A 393 21.48 -3.01 -19.04
CA VAL A 393 20.72 -3.29 -17.80
C VAL A 393 21.40 -2.66 -16.59
N LEU A 394 22.74 -2.75 -16.51
CA LEU A 394 23.49 -2.02 -15.50
C LEU A 394 23.27 -0.52 -15.68
N SER A 395 23.61 0.06 -16.85
CA SER A 395 23.46 1.51 -17.10
C SER A 395 22.06 2.04 -16.77
N ARG A 396 21.03 1.26 -17.07
CA ARG A 396 19.64 1.60 -16.75
C ARG A 396 19.38 1.61 -15.25
N LEU A 397 19.95 0.67 -14.49
CA LEU A 397 19.94 0.68 -13.03
C LEU A 397 20.66 1.93 -12.48
N ALA A 398 21.76 2.38 -13.08
CA ALA A 398 22.50 3.56 -12.61
C ALA A 398 21.66 4.84 -12.70
N LEU A 399 20.79 4.94 -13.72
CA LEU A 399 19.88 6.07 -13.86
C LEU A 399 18.81 6.12 -12.75
N GLU A 400 18.53 5.00 -12.10
CA GLU A 400 17.51 4.90 -11.05
C GLU A 400 18.09 5.04 -9.64
N VAL A 401 19.43 4.99 -9.51
CA VAL A 401 20.17 5.25 -8.27
C VAL A 401 20.09 6.75 -7.94
N HIS A 402 19.60 7.07 -6.75
CA HIS A 402 19.49 8.45 -6.27
C HIS A 402 20.71 8.86 -5.44
N SER A 403 21.23 7.93 -4.62
CA SER A 403 22.40 8.16 -3.78
C SER A 403 23.49 7.16 -4.14
N TRP A 404 24.70 7.62 -4.43
CA TRP A 404 25.85 6.74 -4.67
C TRP A 404 26.65 6.54 -3.39
N THR A 405 26.60 5.33 -2.84
CA THR A 405 27.41 4.86 -1.72
C THR A 405 28.65 4.10 -2.24
N VAL A 406 29.68 3.99 -1.39
CA VAL A 406 30.90 3.23 -1.71
C VAL A 406 30.56 1.76 -2.02
N LEU A 407 29.57 1.19 -1.35
CA LEU A 407 29.13 -0.19 -1.58
C LEU A 407 28.46 -0.35 -2.95
N GLU A 408 27.61 0.59 -3.36
CA GLU A 408 26.97 0.56 -4.68
C GLU A 408 28.00 0.67 -5.80
N VAL A 409 28.95 1.61 -5.68
CA VAL A 409 30.06 1.74 -6.64
C VAL A 409 30.89 0.45 -6.69
N ALA A 410 31.22 -0.13 -5.53
CA ALA A 410 31.99 -1.37 -5.47
C ALA A 410 31.25 -2.53 -6.16
N CYS A 411 29.96 -2.72 -5.88
CA CYS A 411 29.16 -3.78 -6.51
C CYS A 411 29.01 -3.56 -8.02
N TRP A 412 28.84 -2.32 -8.45
CA TRP A 412 28.85 -1.95 -9.86
C TRP A 412 30.16 -2.29 -10.56
N THR A 413 31.29 -1.91 -9.96
CA THR A 413 32.61 -2.25 -10.50
C THR A 413 32.83 -3.76 -10.52
N LEU A 414 32.34 -4.48 -9.52
CA LEU A 414 32.43 -5.95 -9.46
C LEU A 414 31.58 -6.61 -10.54
N SER A 415 30.38 -6.09 -10.83
CA SER A 415 29.52 -6.57 -11.93
C SER A 415 30.19 -6.40 -13.30
N ILE A 416 30.82 -5.25 -13.55
CA ILE A 416 31.58 -5.01 -14.79
C ILE A 416 32.84 -5.89 -14.84
N LEU A 417 33.54 -6.04 -13.72
CA LEU A 417 34.70 -6.94 -13.63
C LEU A 417 34.30 -8.39 -13.88
N ALA A 418 33.15 -8.83 -13.37
CA ALA A 418 32.61 -10.16 -13.62
C ALA A 418 32.34 -10.38 -15.11
N LEU A 419 31.76 -9.40 -15.81
CA LEU A 419 31.58 -9.45 -17.26
C LEU A 419 32.93 -9.63 -17.98
N VAL A 420 33.94 -8.82 -17.63
CA VAL A 420 35.29 -8.92 -18.24
C VAL A 420 35.94 -10.27 -17.96
N VAL A 421 35.90 -10.74 -16.70
CA VAL A 421 36.45 -12.03 -16.30
C VAL A 421 35.77 -13.17 -17.04
N THR A 422 34.44 -13.14 -17.16
CA THR A 422 33.71 -14.17 -17.88
C THR A 422 34.00 -14.13 -19.38
N ASN A 423 34.14 -12.95 -19.98
CA ASN A 423 34.57 -12.85 -21.38
C ASN A 423 35.96 -13.46 -21.61
N LEU A 424 36.92 -13.19 -20.70
CA LEU A 424 38.27 -13.76 -20.73
C LEU A 424 38.23 -15.29 -20.56
N MET A 425 37.39 -15.76 -19.64
CA MET A 425 37.18 -17.18 -19.39
C MET A 425 36.67 -17.87 -20.67
N PHE A 426 35.63 -17.36 -21.33
CA PHE A 426 35.10 -17.98 -22.55
C PHE A 426 36.08 -17.94 -23.71
N SER A 427 36.87 -16.88 -23.85
CA SER A 427 37.79 -16.74 -24.97
C SER A 427 39.09 -17.54 -24.81
N TYR A 428 39.54 -17.85 -23.58
CA TYR A 428 40.88 -18.40 -23.34
C TYR A 428 40.93 -19.65 -22.46
N TRP A 429 39.85 -20.02 -21.75
CA TRP A 429 39.86 -21.19 -20.85
C TRP A 429 39.34 -22.49 -21.48
N TYR A 430 39.10 -22.52 -22.78
CA TYR A 430 38.92 -23.78 -23.51
C TYR A 430 40.27 -24.54 -23.55
N PRO A 431 40.40 -25.75 -22.93
CA PRO A 431 39.40 -26.83 -22.86
C PRO A 431 38.99 -27.31 -21.44
N VAL A 432 39.11 -26.51 -20.38
CA VAL A 432 38.79 -26.93 -19.00
C VAL A 432 37.45 -26.32 -18.57
N PRO A 433 36.41 -27.11 -18.23
CA PRO A 433 36.45 -28.47 -17.69
C PRO A 433 35.94 -29.59 -18.62
N PHE A 434 35.68 -29.33 -19.90
CA PHE A 434 35.13 -30.33 -20.85
C PHE A 434 36.09 -30.54 -22.03
N PRO A 435 37.08 -31.45 -21.94
CA PRO A 435 38.12 -31.56 -22.94
C PRO A 435 37.72 -32.18 -24.29
N THR A 436 36.45 -32.56 -24.50
CA THR A 436 36.09 -33.43 -25.65
C THR A 436 34.63 -33.29 -26.11
N VAL A 437 34.13 -32.08 -26.37
CA VAL A 437 32.86 -31.91 -27.10
C VAL A 437 33.09 -30.97 -28.29
N PRO A 438 33.39 -31.52 -29.48
CA PRO A 438 33.64 -30.76 -30.72
C PRO A 438 32.51 -29.78 -31.08
N ASP A 439 31.26 -30.10 -30.69
CA ASP A 439 30.06 -29.29 -30.95
C ASP A 439 29.56 -28.52 -29.72
N SER A 440 30.44 -28.21 -28.77
CA SER A 440 30.03 -27.41 -27.62
C SER A 440 29.96 -25.93 -27.97
N GLN A 441 28.89 -25.26 -27.53
CA GLN A 441 28.74 -23.79 -27.59
C GLN A 441 29.94 -23.04 -26.98
N TRP A 442 30.75 -23.69 -26.14
CA TRP A 442 31.98 -23.15 -25.58
C TRP A 442 33.12 -23.10 -26.59
N GLY A 443 33.24 -24.11 -27.47
CA GLY A 443 34.25 -24.14 -28.54
C GLY A 443 34.04 -23.02 -29.56
N GLU A 444 32.78 -22.69 -29.86
CA GLU A 444 32.42 -21.58 -30.77
C GLU A 444 32.78 -20.18 -30.23
N PHE A 445 33.00 -20.06 -28.91
CA PHE A 445 33.44 -18.82 -28.25
C PHE A 445 34.96 -18.77 -28.04
N ASN A 446 35.70 -19.80 -28.47
CA ASN A 446 37.15 -19.80 -28.36
C ASN A 446 37.75 -18.65 -29.19
N ASN A 447 38.68 -17.90 -28.61
CA ASN A 447 39.32 -16.73 -29.21
C ASN A 447 38.36 -15.61 -29.68
N ILE A 448 37.08 -15.65 -29.27
CA ILE A 448 36.06 -14.68 -29.72
C ILE A 448 36.41 -13.25 -29.31
N LEU A 449 37.10 -13.05 -28.18
CA LEU A 449 37.51 -11.71 -27.74
C LEU A 449 38.48 -11.07 -28.73
N ALA A 450 39.50 -11.81 -29.16
CA ALA A 450 40.49 -11.28 -30.09
C ALA A 450 39.85 -10.91 -31.43
N ILE A 451 38.90 -11.73 -31.88
CA ILE A 451 38.14 -11.47 -33.10
C ILE A 451 37.25 -10.23 -32.93
N MET A 452 36.36 -10.22 -31.94
CA MET A 452 35.35 -9.17 -31.77
C MET A 452 35.95 -7.81 -31.40
N TYR A 453 36.94 -7.76 -30.51
CA TYR A 453 37.51 -6.48 -30.08
C TYR A 453 38.36 -5.82 -31.17
N SER A 454 38.87 -6.61 -32.12
CA SER A 454 39.58 -6.10 -33.31
C SER A 454 38.62 -5.49 -34.34
N GLN A 455 37.33 -5.84 -34.30
CA GLN A 455 36.34 -5.35 -35.24
C GLN A 455 35.75 -4.01 -34.78
N PRO A 456 35.84 -2.92 -35.57
CA PRO A 456 35.21 -1.65 -35.21
C PRO A 456 33.68 -1.73 -35.20
N ALA A 457 33.10 -2.64 -35.99
CA ALA A 457 31.66 -2.89 -36.03
C ALA A 457 31.09 -3.27 -34.66
N PHE A 458 31.84 -4.03 -33.86
CA PHE A 458 31.44 -4.42 -32.50
C PHE A 458 31.27 -3.22 -31.59
N TRP A 459 32.28 -2.34 -31.52
CA TRP A 459 32.24 -1.17 -30.66
C TRP A 459 31.16 -0.18 -31.08
N LEU A 460 30.99 0.05 -32.38
CA LEU A 460 29.93 0.91 -32.91
C LEU A 460 28.54 0.36 -32.62
N CYS A 461 28.33 -0.95 -32.82
CA CYS A 461 27.06 -1.60 -32.52
C CYS A 461 26.75 -1.53 -31.01
N LEU A 462 27.75 -1.79 -30.16
CA LEU A 462 27.60 -1.73 -28.71
C LEU A 462 27.19 -0.33 -28.23
N VAL A 463 27.90 0.72 -28.67
CA VAL A 463 27.58 2.11 -28.33
C VAL A 463 26.19 2.50 -28.85
N LEU A 464 25.84 2.06 -30.07
CA LEU A 464 24.54 2.33 -30.66
C LEU A 464 23.40 1.68 -29.86
N ILE A 465 23.53 0.42 -29.45
CA ILE A 465 22.52 -0.25 -28.61
C ILE A 465 22.37 0.48 -27.28
N VAL A 466 23.47 0.85 -26.63
CA VAL A 466 23.42 1.57 -25.34
C VAL A 466 22.72 2.91 -25.49
N PHE A 467 23.06 3.67 -26.52
CA PHE A 467 22.42 4.96 -26.79
C PHE A 467 20.93 4.82 -27.08
N LEU A 468 20.54 3.92 -27.99
CA LEU A 468 19.14 3.71 -28.38
C LEU A 468 18.31 3.16 -27.22
N ALA A 469 18.86 2.27 -26.40
CA ALA A 469 18.16 1.68 -25.27
C ALA A 469 17.88 2.70 -24.15
N LEU A 470 18.84 3.59 -23.86
CA LEU A 470 18.71 4.57 -22.77
C LEU A 470 18.00 5.85 -23.19
N ALA A 471 18.00 6.20 -24.48
CA ALA A 471 17.40 7.44 -24.98
C ALA A 471 15.91 7.60 -24.61
N PRO A 472 15.03 6.59 -24.77
CA PRO A 472 13.62 6.73 -24.38
C PRO A 472 13.44 7.07 -22.90
N ALA A 473 14.17 6.40 -22.00
CA ALA A 473 14.10 6.68 -20.57
C ALA A 473 14.52 8.12 -20.25
N LEU A 474 15.65 8.56 -20.80
CA LEU A 474 16.14 9.93 -20.61
C LEU A 474 15.20 11.00 -21.18
N ILE A 475 14.56 10.72 -22.32
CA ILE A 475 13.58 11.62 -22.94
C ILE A 475 12.31 11.71 -22.09
N LEU A 476 11.81 10.59 -21.57
CA LEU A 476 10.62 10.57 -20.72
C LEU A 476 10.85 11.29 -19.39
N ASP A 477 12.04 11.12 -18.80
CA ASP A 477 12.49 11.87 -17.63
C ASP A 477 12.59 13.37 -17.92
N TRP A 478 13.20 13.74 -19.05
CA TRP A 478 13.33 15.15 -19.47
C TRP A 478 11.98 15.82 -19.74
N LEU A 479 11.06 15.11 -20.41
CA LEU A 479 9.70 15.58 -20.68
C LEU A 479 8.82 15.64 -19.43
N HIS A 480 9.31 15.22 -18.26
CA HIS A 480 8.55 15.12 -17.01
C HIS A 480 7.28 14.26 -17.13
N VAL A 481 7.24 13.36 -18.13
CA VAL A 481 6.13 12.44 -18.35
C VAL A 481 6.22 11.26 -17.38
N ASP A 482 7.41 11.00 -16.83
CA ASP A 482 7.63 9.86 -15.96
C ASP A 482 6.97 10.00 -14.58
N PRO A 483 6.03 9.09 -14.22
CA PRO A 483 5.37 9.07 -12.92
C PRO A 483 6.31 8.71 -11.76
N THR A 484 7.51 8.21 -12.08
CA THR A 484 8.48 7.60 -11.16
C THR A 484 9.45 8.60 -10.52
N SER A 485 9.47 9.87 -10.94
CA SER A 485 10.27 10.93 -10.29
C SER A 485 9.49 11.51 -9.08
N PRO A 486 9.62 10.93 -7.88
CA PRO A 486 8.62 11.08 -6.82
C PRO A 486 8.74 12.43 -6.12
N LEU A 487 9.94 13.04 -6.10
CA LEU A 487 10.21 14.23 -5.31
C LEU A 487 9.70 15.52 -5.98
N ARG A 488 9.91 15.68 -7.29
CA ARG A 488 9.44 16.85 -8.06
C ARG A 488 7.95 16.79 -8.38
N ASN A 489 7.43 15.61 -8.70
CA ASN A 489 6.02 15.42 -8.98
C ASN A 489 5.18 15.37 -7.71
N ALA A 490 5.69 14.91 -6.55
CA ALA A 490 4.97 15.10 -5.29
C ALA A 490 4.86 16.59 -4.92
N LEU A 491 5.92 17.39 -5.10
CA LEU A 491 5.87 18.84 -4.86
C LEU A 491 4.88 19.58 -5.79
N LYS A 492 4.73 19.15 -7.05
CA LYS A 492 3.77 19.75 -8.01
C LYS A 492 2.35 19.15 -7.93
N ALA A 493 2.20 17.86 -7.60
CA ALA A 493 0.92 17.14 -7.60
C ALA A 493 0.21 17.17 -6.23
N VAL A 494 0.94 17.35 -5.13
CA VAL A 494 0.34 17.68 -3.80
C VAL A 494 -0.29 19.08 -3.83
N ALA A 495 0.11 19.94 -4.77
CA ALA A 495 -0.44 21.29 -4.90
C ALA A 495 -1.77 21.39 -5.67
N SER A 496 -2.18 20.45 -6.56
CA SER A 496 -3.32 20.81 -7.44
C SER A 496 -4.27 19.75 -8.02
N THR A 497 -3.96 18.44 -8.19
CA THR A 497 -4.83 17.67 -9.14
C THR A 497 -5.18 16.24 -8.79
N ARG A 498 -4.29 15.43 -8.21
CA ARG A 498 -4.57 13.99 -8.02
C ARG A 498 -5.37 13.67 -6.76
N ALA A 499 -5.21 14.45 -5.69
CA ALA A 499 -6.05 14.33 -4.49
C ALA A 499 -7.52 14.60 -4.81
N ALA A 500 -7.81 15.62 -5.62
CA ALA A 500 -9.16 15.95 -6.07
C ALA A 500 -9.77 14.86 -6.99
N GLN A 501 -8.99 14.26 -7.89
CA GLN A 501 -9.45 13.16 -8.75
C GLN A 501 -9.68 11.85 -7.98
N ALA A 502 -8.83 11.54 -7.00
CA ALA A 502 -8.99 10.39 -6.11
C ALA A 502 -10.20 10.56 -5.16
N LEU A 503 -10.43 11.79 -4.67
CA LEU A 503 -11.64 12.14 -3.92
C LEU A 503 -12.87 12.00 -4.81
N ARG A 504 -12.82 12.48 -6.06
CA ARG A 504 -13.91 12.36 -7.06
C ARG A 504 -14.30 10.91 -7.32
N ARG A 505 -13.33 10.01 -7.53
CA ARG A 505 -13.60 8.57 -7.71
C ARG A 505 -14.21 7.92 -6.47
N ARG A 506 -13.70 8.26 -5.27
CA ARG A 506 -14.30 7.81 -4.00
C ARG A 506 -15.73 8.33 -3.81
N THR A 507 -16.01 9.56 -4.22
CA THR A 507 -17.37 10.12 -4.15
C THR A 507 -18.32 9.51 -5.16
N THR A 508 -17.90 9.17 -6.39
CA THR A 508 -18.75 8.46 -7.36
C THR A 508 -19.03 7.02 -6.93
N GLU A 509 -18.01 6.29 -6.45
CA GLU A 509 -18.19 4.95 -5.89
C GLU A 509 -19.10 4.97 -4.65
N MET A 510 -18.98 6.00 -3.79
CA MET A 510 -19.94 6.22 -2.70
C MET A 510 -21.33 6.56 -3.23
N HIS A 511 -21.48 7.32 -4.32
CA HIS A 511 -22.77 7.71 -4.89
C HIS A 511 -23.53 6.53 -5.49
N GLU A 512 -22.84 5.61 -6.19
CA GLU A 512 -23.43 4.39 -6.74
C GLU A 512 -23.90 3.44 -5.63
N VAL A 513 -23.14 3.35 -4.53
CA VAL A 513 -23.57 2.62 -3.34
C VAL A 513 -24.75 3.35 -2.67
N ASN A 514 -24.72 4.67 -2.56
CA ASN A 514 -25.80 5.45 -1.93
C ASN A 514 -27.12 5.38 -2.72
N GLU A 515 -27.08 5.44 -4.05
CA GLU A 515 -28.25 5.32 -4.94
C GLU A 515 -28.89 3.93 -4.82
N ALA A 516 -28.08 2.86 -4.81
CA ALA A 516 -28.54 1.49 -4.64
C ALA A 516 -29.17 1.23 -3.26
N TRP A 517 -28.80 2.03 -2.25
CA TRP A 517 -29.36 1.96 -0.90
C TRP A 517 -30.56 2.90 -0.69
N LEU A 518 -30.60 4.05 -1.36
CA LEU A 518 -31.72 5.00 -1.35
C LEU A 518 -32.95 4.47 -2.11
N SER A 519 -32.77 3.52 -3.04
CA SER A 519 -33.86 2.82 -3.71
C SER A 519 -34.59 1.78 -2.84
N ILE A 520 -34.19 1.61 -1.57
CA ILE A 520 -34.84 0.69 -0.63
C ILE A 520 -36.07 1.39 -0.03
N PRO A 521 -37.30 0.97 -0.36
CA PRO A 521 -38.50 1.60 0.18
C PRO A 521 -38.61 1.31 1.68
N SER A 522 -38.89 2.35 2.47
CA SER A 522 -39.34 2.19 3.85
C SER A 522 -40.69 1.47 3.89
N ALA A 523 -40.89 0.53 4.81
CA ALA A 523 -42.17 -0.15 5.02
C ALA A 523 -43.34 0.82 5.34
N LYS A 524 -43.06 2.10 5.64
CA LYS A 524 -44.10 3.13 5.75
C LYS A 524 -44.67 3.59 4.40
N GLN A 525 -44.00 3.34 3.27
CA GLN A 525 -44.51 3.65 1.94
C GLN A 525 -45.39 2.52 1.36
N SER A 526 -45.23 1.25 1.75
CA SER A 526 -46.14 0.19 1.29
C SER A 526 -47.49 0.16 2.02
N ALA A 527 -47.57 0.82 3.20
CA ALA A 527 -48.82 0.99 3.92
C ALA A 527 -49.66 2.20 3.43
N ALA A 528 -49.06 3.11 2.66
CA ALA A 528 -49.73 4.34 2.19
C ALA A 528 -50.40 4.22 0.81
N SER A 529 -50.30 3.06 0.14
CA SER A 529 -50.98 2.79 -1.13
C SER A 529 -51.95 1.61 -0.99
N ARG A 530 -52.97 1.77 -0.15
CA ARG A 530 -54.23 1.03 -0.31
C ARG A 530 -55.26 2.00 -0.88
N PRO A 531 -55.84 1.74 -2.07
CA PRO A 531 -57.02 2.48 -2.49
C PRO A 531 -58.18 2.06 -1.61
N ASN A 532 -58.70 2.99 -0.79
CA ASN A 532 -60.01 2.83 -0.19
C ASN A 532 -61.05 2.87 -1.31
N GLY A 533 -61.67 1.72 -1.57
CA GLY A 533 -62.87 1.61 -2.38
C GLY A 533 -64.04 2.31 -1.70
N GLU A 534 -64.81 2.99 -2.52
CA GLU A 534 -65.95 3.84 -2.21
C GLU A 534 -67.10 3.08 -1.51
N ALA A 535 -67.72 3.75 -0.54
CA ALA A 535 -69.12 3.53 -0.18
C ALA A 535 -69.72 4.81 0.43
N ASN A 536 -70.17 5.67 -0.48
CA ASN A 536 -71.46 6.37 -0.53
C ASN A 536 -72.17 6.93 0.74
N VAL A 537 -72.69 8.15 0.53
CA VAL A 537 -73.91 8.80 1.09
C VAL A 537 -73.78 9.57 2.41
N GLY A 538 -74.13 10.87 2.33
CA GLY A 538 -75.15 11.45 3.20
C GLY A 538 -74.74 12.58 4.14
N GLU A 539 -75.06 13.80 3.70
CA GLU A 539 -75.60 14.92 4.49
C GLU A 539 -74.86 15.49 5.73
N GLY A 540 -74.75 16.82 5.73
CA GLY A 540 -75.33 17.61 6.82
C GLY A 540 -74.37 18.50 7.62
N GLY A 541 -74.56 19.81 7.46
CA GLY A 541 -74.36 20.86 8.48
C GLY A 541 -72.93 21.07 8.99
N GLY A 542 -72.31 22.24 8.86
CA GLY A 542 -72.87 23.56 9.15
C GLY A 542 -72.18 24.14 10.37
N ARG A 543 -71.67 25.37 10.21
CA ARG A 543 -71.37 26.37 11.25
C ARG A 543 -70.15 26.12 12.15
N SER A 544 -69.09 26.91 12.01
CA SER A 544 -68.85 28.23 12.67
C SER A 544 -68.42 28.04 14.14
N VAL A 545 -67.39 28.66 14.69
CA VAL A 545 -67.05 30.10 14.77
C VAL A 545 -65.65 30.21 15.37
N GLY A 546 -64.89 31.20 14.90
CA GLY A 546 -64.05 32.12 15.70
C GLY A 546 -62.85 31.56 16.46
N GLY A 547 -61.80 32.33 16.66
CA GLY A 547 -61.57 33.73 16.33
C GLY A 547 -60.21 34.15 16.89
N ALA A 548 -59.59 35.10 16.19
CA ALA A 548 -58.79 36.24 16.68
C ALA A 548 -57.57 35.94 17.58
N SER A 549 -56.34 36.31 17.15
CA SER A 549 -55.70 37.64 17.33
C SER A 549 -55.10 37.77 18.75
N ALA A 550 -53.92 38.32 19.03
CA ALA A 550 -53.02 39.29 18.42
C ALA A 550 -51.60 39.08 19.04
N ALA A 551 -50.48 39.48 18.41
CA ALA A 551 -49.70 40.71 18.71
C ALA A 551 -48.99 40.66 20.10
N ASP A 552 -47.75 41.08 20.36
CA ASP A 552 -46.83 42.12 19.87
C ASP A 552 -45.40 41.74 20.38
N ALA A 553 -44.28 42.10 19.72
CA ALA A 553 -43.46 43.32 19.91
C ALA A 553 -43.15 43.64 21.40
N GLU A 554 -41.98 44.08 21.88
CA GLU A 554 -40.74 44.60 21.32
C GLU A 554 -39.78 44.89 22.53
N LEU A 555 -38.50 45.16 22.24
CA LEU A 555 -37.60 46.12 22.93
C LEU A 555 -36.92 45.84 24.29
N GLY A 556 -35.61 46.17 24.32
CA GLY A 556 -34.83 46.61 25.50
C GLY A 556 -33.31 46.42 25.32
N ARG A 557 -32.55 47.37 24.74
CA ARG A 557 -31.55 48.30 25.38
C ARG A 557 -30.74 47.69 26.55
N GLY A 558 -29.41 47.87 26.71
CA GLY A 558 -28.38 48.66 26.05
C GLY A 558 -27.05 48.68 26.84
N SER A 559 -26.06 49.45 26.33
CA SER A 559 -24.79 49.93 26.95
C SER A 559 -23.68 48.88 27.22
N SER A 560 -22.44 48.93 26.71
CA SER A 560 -21.35 49.92 26.53
C SER A 560 -20.17 49.66 27.51
N SER A 561 -19.01 49.27 26.99
CA SER A 561 -17.68 49.75 27.44
C SER A 561 -16.58 49.25 26.48
N LYS A 562 -15.72 50.17 26.06
CA LYS A 562 -14.46 49.95 25.29
C LYS A 562 -13.28 49.87 26.28
N PRO A 563 -12.01 49.90 25.83
CA PRO A 563 -11.23 48.86 25.15
C PRO A 563 -9.95 48.51 25.97
N VAL A 564 -9.30 47.35 25.72
CA VAL A 564 -7.92 47.13 26.18
C VAL A 564 -7.10 46.50 25.06
N GLU A 565 -6.04 47.21 24.72
CA GLU A 565 -5.02 46.94 23.70
C GLU A 565 -3.88 46.14 24.35
N TYR A 566 -3.36 45.08 23.70
CA TYR A 566 -2.06 44.52 24.06
C TYR A 566 -1.30 44.00 22.84
N ARG A 567 -0.08 44.54 22.66
CA ARG A 567 0.94 44.21 21.66
C ARG A 567 1.47 42.78 21.80
N PRO A 568 1.85 42.10 20.70
CA PRO A 568 2.69 40.91 20.75
C PRO A 568 4.18 41.29 20.79
N SER A 569 4.92 40.81 21.78
CA SER A 569 6.38 40.95 21.87
C SER A 569 7.08 39.79 21.18
N LEU A 570 7.72 40.09 20.05
CA LEU A 570 8.79 39.31 19.43
C LEU A 570 10.01 39.24 20.36
N ARG A 571 10.63 38.06 20.49
CA ARG A 571 12.04 37.94 20.86
C ARG A 571 12.73 36.82 20.06
N PRO A 572 14.06 36.95 19.86
CA PRO A 572 14.73 36.53 18.64
C PRO A 572 15.59 35.28 18.80
N MET A 573 16.06 34.78 17.65
CA MET A 573 17.12 33.81 17.48
C MET A 573 18.37 34.17 18.31
N SER A 574 18.99 33.16 18.90
CA SER A 574 20.39 33.20 19.31
C SER A 574 21.06 31.86 18.97
N GLU A 575 21.89 31.93 17.94
CA GLU A 575 23.24 31.36 17.77
C GLU A 575 23.57 29.94 18.29
N VAL A 576 24.05 29.17 17.32
CA VAL A 576 24.79 27.91 17.38
C VAL A 576 26.17 28.11 18.01
N PRO A 577 26.67 27.17 18.83
CA PRO A 577 28.10 26.90 18.91
C PRO A 577 28.44 25.55 18.26
N VAL A 578 29.37 25.64 17.31
CA VAL A 578 30.19 24.55 16.80
C VAL A 578 31.18 24.15 17.89
N GLU A 579 31.27 22.86 18.25
CA GLU A 579 32.48 22.38 18.91
C GLU A 579 32.83 20.92 18.56
N SER A 580 34.15 20.75 18.52
CA SER A 580 34.95 19.77 17.79
C SER A 580 35.04 18.38 18.41
N LYS A 581 35.35 17.39 17.55
CA LYS A 581 35.90 16.08 17.90
C LYS A 581 37.00 16.19 18.97
N LYS A 582 36.89 15.41 20.06
CA LYS A 582 38.05 14.82 20.75
C LYS A 582 37.71 13.42 21.26
N THR A 583 38.43 12.46 20.71
CA THR A 583 38.67 11.12 21.21
C THR A 583 39.30 11.16 22.62
N SER A 584 38.80 10.35 23.55
CA SER A 584 39.63 9.89 24.68
C SER A 584 39.21 8.49 25.13
N PHE A 585 40.11 7.55 24.84
CA PHE A 585 40.29 6.30 25.57
C PHE A 585 40.26 6.54 27.08
N LEU A 586 39.53 5.72 27.84
CA LEU A 586 39.95 5.35 29.19
C LEU A 586 39.61 3.89 29.49
N ARG A 587 40.67 3.23 29.93
CA ARG A 587 40.93 1.81 30.15
C ARG A 587 40.57 1.50 31.63
N GLY A 588 39.85 0.42 31.93
CA GLY A 588 39.43 0.21 33.32
C GLY A 588 38.86 -1.14 33.73
N LYS A 589 39.70 -2.18 33.70
CA LYS A 589 39.71 -3.36 34.59
C LYS A 589 38.61 -4.44 34.48
N ARG A 590 39.06 -5.55 33.88
CA ARG A 590 38.67 -6.95 34.09
C ARG A 590 38.43 -7.32 35.56
N LYS A 591 37.38 -8.10 35.81
CA LYS A 591 37.42 -9.26 36.72
C LYS A 591 36.78 -10.47 36.03
N ASN A 592 37.63 -11.41 35.66
CA ASN A 592 37.27 -12.78 35.29
C ASN A 592 36.75 -13.52 36.52
N LYS A 593 35.69 -14.32 36.35
CA LYS A 593 35.54 -15.60 37.05
C LYS A 593 34.97 -16.64 36.10
N GLN A 594 35.77 -17.68 35.91
CA GLN A 594 35.57 -18.82 35.03
C GLN A 594 34.43 -19.74 35.50
N ARG A 595 33.79 -20.39 34.53
CA ARG A 595 33.33 -21.80 34.45
C ARG A 595 32.67 -21.90 33.05
N GLY A 596 33.15 -22.67 32.07
CA GLY A 596 33.68 -24.03 32.10
C GLY A 596 32.54 -25.01 31.80
N PHE A 597 32.72 -25.91 30.84
CA PHE A 597 31.84 -27.00 30.35
C PHE A 597 30.85 -26.66 29.23
N THR A 598 30.66 -27.46 28.16
CA THR A 598 31.40 -28.49 27.41
C THR A 598 30.48 -28.83 26.23
N PHE A 599 31.02 -29.03 25.03
CA PHE A 599 30.31 -29.69 23.93
C PHE A 599 30.15 -31.19 24.26
N SER A 600 28.96 -31.74 24.07
CA SER A 600 28.73 -33.19 24.00
C SER A 600 27.93 -33.53 22.75
N GLN A 601 28.55 -34.35 21.91
CA GLN A 601 27.93 -35.17 20.87
C GLN A 601 27.29 -36.43 21.49
N ASN A 602 26.46 -37.11 20.67
CA ASN A 602 25.88 -38.47 20.81
C ASN A 602 24.60 -38.59 21.67
N ASP A 603 23.55 -39.34 21.31
CA ASP A 603 23.28 -40.21 20.15
C ASP A 603 21.77 -40.58 20.09
N GLN A 604 21.31 -40.97 18.89
CA GLN A 604 20.28 -41.98 18.55
C GLN A 604 18.89 -42.05 19.23
N SER A 605 17.82 -41.94 18.41
CA SER A 605 16.89 -43.07 18.13
C SER A 605 15.79 -42.74 17.09
N ALA A 606 15.63 -43.68 16.14
CA ALA A 606 14.42 -44.10 15.38
C ALA A 606 13.63 -43.06 14.54
N LYS A 607 13.55 -43.09 13.19
CA LYS A 607 13.07 -44.12 12.22
C LYS A 607 11.68 -44.72 12.54
N HIS A 608 10.79 -44.68 11.53
CA HIS A 608 9.36 -45.10 11.46
C HIS A 608 8.38 -44.08 12.08
N VAL A 609 7.29 -43.64 11.44
CA VAL A 609 6.35 -44.30 10.53
C VAL A 609 5.79 -43.30 9.51
N LEU A 610 6.00 -43.58 8.22
CA LEU A 610 5.23 -43.07 7.09
C LEU A 610 4.32 -44.24 6.69
N GLY A 611 3.01 -44.02 6.67
CA GLY A 611 2.05 -45.05 6.27
C GLY A 611 0.62 -44.71 6.66
N LEU A 612 -0.13 -44.16 5.71
CA LEU A 612 -1.48 -44.66 5.39
C LEU A 612 -1.82 -44.26 3.95
N ALA A 613 -1.94 -45.30 3.14
CA ALA A 613 -2.26 -45.31 1.73
C ALA A 613 -3.76 -45.09 1.48
N THR A 614 -4.10 -44.52 0.33
CA THR A 614 -5.23 -44.93 -0.53
C THR A 614 -4.89 -44.48 -1.95
N ASN A 615 -4.29 -45.37 -2.76
CA ASN A 615 -4.92 -46.10 -3.87
C ASN A 615 -5.43 -45.20 -5.02
N GLU A 616 -4.54 -44.93 -5.98
CA GLU A 616 -4.92 -44.73 -7.39
C GLU A 616 -4.85 -46.07 -8.13
N PRO A 617 -5.86 -46.45 -8.94
CA PRO A 617 -5.71 -47.50 -9.93
C PRO A 617 -5.18 -46.91 -11.25
N LYS A 618 -4.14 -47.54 -11.78
CA LYS A 618 -3.77 -47.49 -13.19
C LYS A 618 -4.78 -48.30 -14.02
N ASP A 619 -4.79 -47.97 -15.32
CA ASP A 619 -5.42 -48.66 -16.44
C ASP A 619 -6.80 -48.14 -16.86
N LEU A 620 -6.80 -47.24 -17.84
CA LEU A 620 -7.64 -47.41 -19.03
C LEU A 620 -7.03 -46.66 -20.23
N LYS A 621 -6.66 -47.45 -21.25
CA LYS A 621 -6.50 -47.02 -22.63
C LYS A 621 -7.83 -46.43 -23.13
N VAL A 622 -7.77 -45.28 -23.81
CA VAL A 622 -8.29 -44.95 -25.15
C VAL A 622 -7.99 -43.47 -25.39
#